data_AF-A0AAD7GMY3-F1
#
_entry.id   AF-A0AAD7GMY3-F1
#
_cell.length_a   1.000
_cell.length_b   1.000
_cell.length_c   1.000
_cell.angle_alpha   90.00
_cell.angle_beta   90.00
_cell.angle_gamma   90.00
#
_symmetry.space_group_name_H-M   'P 1'
#
loop_
_entity.id
_entity.type
_entity.pdbx_description
1 polymer ?
#
loop_
_entity_poly.entity_id
_entity_poly.type
_entity_poly.pdbx_seq_one_letter_code
_entity_poly.pdbx_strand_id
1 'polypeptide(L)' 'VCSAGNHSVTQSSLEAPCQPLENGFDSGWISVAATITPPPQWSITITNNQTPIYFYCKQLNPTPHCTAGM' A
#
# COMPACT_ATOMS: atom_id res chain seq x y z
N VAL A 1 15.82 -9.55 -0.66
CA VAL A 1 15.99 -8.39 -1.57
C VAL A 1 14.67 -7.65 -1.63
N CYS A 2 14.67 -6.34 -1.41
CA CYS A 2 13.46 -5.53 -1.51
C CYS A 2 13.22 -5.16 -2.98
N SER A 3 11.97 -5.19 -3.44
CA SER A 3 11.66 -4.71 -4.79
C SER A 3 11.89 -3.21 -4.85
N ALA A 4 12.84 -2.77 -5.68
CA ALA A 4 13.17 -1.36 -5.79
C ALA A 4 12.04 -0.58 -6.45
N GLY A 5 11.80 0.64 -5.98
CA GLY A 5 10.77 1.52 -6.51
C GLY A 5 9.90 2.12 -5.42
N ASN A 6 8.81 2.77 -5.84
CA ASN A 6 7.86 3.37 -4.93
C ASN A 6 6.80 2.36 -4.51
N HIS A 7 6.56 2.28 -3.22
CA HIS A 7 5.46 1.53 -2.62
C HIS A 7 4.60 2.46 -1.78
N SER A 8 3.37 2.07 -1.57
CA SER A 8 2.47 2.72 -0.62
C SER A 8 1.55 1.69 0.01
N VAL A 9 0.98 2.06 1.14
CA VAL A 9 -0.13 1.38 1.77
C VAL A 9 -1.27 2.39 1.82
N THR A 10 -2.15 2.32 0.84
CA THR A 10 -3.27 3.26 0.67
C THR A 10 -4.57 2.49 0.88
N GLN A 11 -5.43 2.99 1.76
CA GLN A 11 -6.71 2.35 2.06
C GLN A 11 -7.64 2.38 0.83
N SER A 12 -8.35 1.28 0.61
CA SER A 12 -9.37 1.14 -0.43
C SER A 12 -10.64 0.50 0.14
N SER A 13 -11.60 0.17 -0.72
CA SER A 13 -12.79 -0.60 -0.37
C SER A 13 -12.89 -1.89 -1.18
N LEU A 14 -13.79 -2.78 -0.77
CA LEU A 14 -14.07 -4.01 -1.51
C LEU A 14 -14.60 -3.72 -2.92
N GLU A 15 -15.42 -2.68 -3.07
CA GLU A 15 -16.06 -2.28 -4.33
C GLU A 15 -15.08 -1.58 -5.27
N ALA A 16 -14.07 -0.90 -4.73
CA ALA A 16 -13.08 -0.14 -5.48
C ALA A 16 -11.65 -0.41 -4.96
N PRO A 17 -11.11 -1.62 -5.18
CA PRO A 17 -9.87 -2.07 -4.54
C PRO A 17 -8.62 -1.30 -4.97
N CYS A 18 -8.65 -0.69 -6.16
CA CYS A 18 -7.55 0.11 -6.73
C CYS A 18 -7.83 1.62 -6.74
N GLN A 19 -8.71 2.09 -5.86
CA GLN A 19 -9.02 3.50 -5.68
C GLN A 19 -8.79 3.90 -4.23
N PRO A 20 -8.29 5.12 -3.96
CA PRO A 20 -8.16 5.60 -2.59
C PRO A 20 -9.55 5.75 -1.96
N LEU A 21 -9.72 5.23 -0.76
CA LEU A 21 -10.92 5.45 0.03
C LEU A 21 -10.93 6.89 0.55
N GLU A 22 -12.05 7.59 0.36
CA GLU A 22 -12.22 8.94 0.90
C GLU A 22 -12.10 8.91 2.43
N ASN A 23 -11.29 9.82 3.00
CA ASN A 23 -10.94 9.86 4.43
C ASN A 23 -10.26 8.58 4.97
N GLY A 24 -9.78 7.70 4.09
CA GLY A 24 -8.95 6.55 4.46
C GLY A 24 -7.51 6.94 4.78
N PHE A 25 -6.72 5.97 5.23
CA PHE A 25 -5.28 6.18 5.45
C PHE A 25 -4.48 6.09 4.14
N ASP A 26 -3.32 6.76 4.13
CA ASP A 26 -2.28 6.60 3.12
C ASP A 26 -0.92 6.73 3.79
N SER A 27 -0.04 5.76 3.59
CA SER A 27 1.36 5.87 4.04
C SER A 27 2.13 6.97 3.30
N GLY A 28 1.59 7.46 2.17
CA GLY A 28 2.36 8.22 1.19
C GLY A 28 3.29 7.31 0.39
N TRP A 29 4.12 7.92 -0.46
CA TRP A 29 5.12 7.18 -1.23
C TRP A 29 6.35 6.88 -0.40
N ILE A 30 6.71 5.60 -0.35
CA ILE A 30 7.95 5.13 0.26
C ILE A 30 8.83 4.57 -0.86
N SER A 31 9.90 5.29 -1.18
CA SER A 31 10.90 4.84 -2.16
C SER A 31 11.86 3.85 -1.52
N VAL A 32 11.97 2.66 -2.11
CA VAL A 32 12.77 1.55 -1.59
C VAL A 32 13.91 1.27 -2.57
N ALA A 33 15.14 1.21 -2.08
CA ALA A 33 16.29 0.74 -2.86
C ALA A 33 16.43 -0.79 -2.74
N ALA A 34 16.93 -1.45 -3.79
CA ALA A 34 17.09 -2.92 -3.81
C ALA A 34 17.98 -3.46 -2.66
N THR A 35 18.92 -2.64 -2.21
CA THR A 35 19.91 -2.96 -1.17
C THR A 35 19.47 -2.58 0.25
N ILE A 36 18.31 -1.92 0.42
CA ILE A 36 17.92 -1.41 1.73
C ILE A 36 17.64 -2.56 2.69
N THR A 37 18.31 -2.54 3.85
CA THR A 37 18.19 -3.55 4.90
C THR A 37 18.38 -2.88 6.27
N PRO A 38 17.38 -2.91 7.18
CA PRO A 38 16.05 -3.49 6.99
C PRO A 38 15.17 -2.67 6.02
N PRO A 39 14.12 -3.28 5.43
CA PRO A 39 13.11 -2.53 4.68
C PRO A 39 12.42 -1.48 5.56
N PRO A 40 11.93 -0.38 4.95
CA PRO A 40 11.09 0.58 5.66
C PRO A 40 9.81 -0.10 6.14
N GLN A 41 9.33 0.36 7.29
CA GLN A 41 8.11 -0.15 7.91
C GLN A 41 7.11 0.99 8.06
N TRP A 42 5.85 0.66 7.84
CA TRP A 42 4.72 1.53 8.10
C TRP A 42 3.69 0.73 8.90
N SER A 43 3.18 1.33 9.98
CA SER A 43 2.39 0.61 10.98
C SER A 43 0.99 1.20 11.08
N ILE A 44 0.00 0.31 11.18
CA ILE A 44 -1.37 0.65 11.55
C ILE A 44 -1.74 -0.04 12.85
N THR A 45 -2.54 0.63 13.66
CA THR A 45 -3.16 0.04 14.83
C THR A 45 -4.60 -0.31 14.50
N ILE A 46 -4.94 -1.59 14.58
CA ILE A 46 -6.31 -2.05 14.38
C ILE A 46 -7.12 -1.76 15.65
N THR A 47 -8.04 -0.81 15.56
CA THR A 47 -8.91 -0.40 16.67
C THR A 47 -10.27 -1.10 16.65
N ASN A 48 -10.68 -1.66 15.51
CA ASN A 48 -11.92 -2.41 15.34
C ASN A 48 -11.66 -3.66 14.51
N ASN A 49 -11.86 -4.84 15.10
CA ASN A 49 -11.63 -6.13 14.45
C ASN A 49 -12.87 -6.70 13.71
N GLN A 50 -14.00 -5.99 13.73
CA GLN A 50 -15.21 -6.39 13.02
C GLN A 50 -15.32 -5.75 11.63
N THR A 51 -14.52 -4.71 11.36
CA THR A 51 -14.52 -4.00 10.07
C THR A 51 -13.27 -4.39 9.28
N PRO A 52 -13.41 -5.03 8.11
CA PRO A 52 -12.25 -5.35 7.28
C PRO A 52 -11.60 -4.06 6.75
N ILE A 53 -10.28 -4.08 6.66
CA ILE A 53 -9.48 -3.02 6.05
C ILE A 53 -8.92 -3.56 4.73
N TYR A 54 -9.25 -2.88 3.64
CA TYR A 54 -8.66 -3.12 2.33
C TYR A 54 -7.61 -2.05 2.07
N PHE A 55 -6.47 -2.45 1.51
CA PHE A 55 -5.42 -1.53 1.10
C PHE A 55 -4.74 -2.07 -0.15
N TYR A 56 -4.09 -1.16 -0.87
CA TYR A 56 -3.37 -1.46 -2.11
C TYR A 56 -2.16 -0.56 -2.25
N CYS A 57 -1.28 -0.88 -3.20
CA CYS A 57 -0.23 0.01 -3.65
C CYS A 57 -0.69 0.83 -4.87
N LYS A 58 -0.65 2.17 -4.76
CA LYS A 58 -1.06 3.08 -5.85
C LYS A 58 -0.05 3.17 -7.00
N GLN A 59 1.05 2.41 -6.96
CA GLN A 59 2.08 2.48 -7.98
C GLN A 59 1.56 1.97 -9.33
N LEU A 60 1.67 2.81 -10.36
CA LEU A 60 1.21 2.49 -11.72
C LEU A 60 2.32 2.05 -12.66
N ASN A 61 3.56 2.48 -12.39
CA ASN A 61 4.72 2.25 -13.25
C ASN A 61 5.70 1.27 -12.60
N PRO A 62 6.35 0.37 -13.35
CA PRO A 62 6.19 0.13 -14.79
C PRO A 62 4.90 -0.61 -15.16
N THR A 63 4.23 -1.23 -14.19
CA THR A 63 2.93 -1.90 -14.32
C THR A 63 2.10 -1.60 -13.08
N PRO A 64 0.76 -1.53 -13.15
CA PRO A 64 -0.05 -1.23 -11.98
C PRO A 64 0.05 -2.32 -10.92
N HIS A 65 0.55 -1.95 -9.73
CA HIS A 65 0.78 -2.86 -8.61
C HIS A 65 -0.53 -3.48 -8.11
N CYS A 66 -1.60 -2.67 -7.99
CA CYS A 66 -2.92 -3.14 -7.56
C CYS A 66 -3.43 -4.33 -8.37
N THR A 67 -3.47 -4.21 -9.70
CA THR A 67 -3.97 -5.27 -10.57
C THR A 67 -3.00 -6.45 -10.68
N ALA A 68 -1.74 -6.25 -10.28
CA ALA A 68 -0.73 -7.31 -10.17
C ALA A 68 -0.78 -8.03 -8.81
N GLY A 69 -1.67 -7.63 -7.89
CA GLY A 69 -1.88 -8.27 -6.59
C GLY A 69 -1.23 -7.58 -5.41
N MET A 70 -0.90 -6.28 -5.51
CA MET A 70 -0.30 -5.48 -4.42
C MET A 70 -1.13 -4.26 -4.05
#